data_AF-A0A937VBE4-F1
#
_entry.id   AF-A0A937VBE4-F1
#
_cell.length_a   1.000
_cell.length_b   1.000
_cell.length_c   1.000
_cell.angle_alpha   90.00
_cell.angle_beta   90.00
_cell.angle_gamma   90.00
#
_symmetry.space_group_name_H-M   'P 1'
#
loop_
_entity.id
_entity.type
_entity.pdbx_description
1 polymer ?
#
loop_
_entity_poly.entity_id
_entity_poly.type
_entity_poly.pdbx_seq_one_letter_code
_entity_poly.pdbx_strand_id
1 'polypeptide(L)'
;MSGSGARGGLKRALGSLPFAGRAYQGLLAGGRPPASGFGLDRLQAALPEWLQAVEQAGAHVHSEAPRRLLVIGALSWWIEYGAALGLLLSAAGHHVELATVPYRRWMTPAEAFDVDRQRAYLAQALAPLSRRIRLHDLSSGARLTLPPALEAAIEALSRVDVQYTRQREELDRTPGGEDERLLKLRKERNRRAAAGALRLLRAGGFDAVIVPNGSILEFGAVFRAARQAGVRAVTYEFGEQRQRLWLAQDDEVMRQDTSALWKARGGTPLSAAEREAIADLYRARRGGQLWSNFGRQWQAAPGEGARAVQQSLGLDPSRPVVLLCTNVVGDSLALGRQVFTAGMADWLAATTRWFGQHANAQLVVRVHPGELL
;
A
#
# COMPACT_ATOMS: atom_id res chain seq x y z
N MET A 1 37.90 -0.07 9.75
CA MET A 1 37.15 -0.58 8.57
C MET A 1 36.79 -2.08 8.71
N SER A 2 36.40 -2.59 9.89
CA SER A 2 36.67 -4.02 10.20
C SER A 2 35.55 -4.79 10.94
N GLY A 3 34.28 -4.55 10.60
CA GLY A 3 33.18 -5.39 11.14
C GLY A 3 32.03 -5.62 10.16
N SER A 4 31.57 -4.57 9.48
CA SER A 4 30.47 -4.69 8.51
C SER A 4 30.93 -5.31 7.18
N GLY A 5 32.13 -4.98 6.71
CA GLY A 5 32.71 -5.50 5.46
C GLY A 5 32.93 -7.02 5.49
N ALA A 6 33.46 -7.55 6.59
CA ALA A 6 33.68 -8.98 6.78
C ALA A 6 32.35 -9.77 6.85
N ARG A 7 31.35 -9.24 7.58
CA ARG A 7 30.01 -9.85 7.63
C ARG A 7 29.31 -9.83 6.27
N GLY A 8 29.46 -8.76 5.48
CA GLY A 8 28.91 -8.67 4.13
C GLY A 8 29.58 -9.64 3.15
N GLY A 9 30.91 -9.78 3.23
CA GLY A 9 31.67 -10.75 2.44
C GLY A 9 31.25 -12.19 2.70
N LEU A 10 31.10 -12.56 3.97
CA LEU A 10 30.63 -13.90 4.37
C LEU A 10 29.21 -14.19 3.87
N LYS A 11 28.28 -13.23 3.96
CA LYS A 11 26.92 -13.40 3.45
C LYS A 11 26.88 -13.64 1.94
N ARG A 12 27.74 -12.97 1.16
CA ARG A 12 27.84 -13.19 -0.29
C ARG A 12 28.36 -14.60 -0.60
N ALA A 13 29.40 -15.03 0.11
CA ALA A 13 29.96 -16.38 -0.05
C ALA A 13 28.98 -17.49 0.38
N LEU A 14 28.24 -17.29 1.48
CA LEU A 14 27.19 -18.23 1.89
C LEU A 14 25.97 -18.16 0.95
N GLY A 15 25.67 -17.00 0.38
CA GLY A 15 24.58 -16.81 -0.58
C GLY A 15 24.78 -17.52 -1.91
N SER A 16 26.02 -17.88 -2.28
CA SER A 16 26.28 -18.73 -3.44
C SER A 16 26.04 -20.22 -3.18
N LEU A 17 25.94 -20.64 -1.92
CA LEU A 17 25.58 -22.00 -1.54
C LEU A 17 24.05 -22.14 -1.52
N PRO A 18 23.46 -23.04 -2.35
CA PRO A 18 22.03 -23.30 -2.29
C PRO A 18 21.58 -23.67 -0.87
N PHE A 19 20.43 -23.14 -0.44
CA PHE A 19 19.79 -23.45 0.84
C PHE A 19 20.55 -23.04 2.12
N ALA A 20 21.69 -22.35 2.02
CA ALA A 20 22.46 -21.96 3.20
C ALA A 20 21.68 -21.05 4.16
N GLY A 21 20.86 -20.13 3.62
CA GLY A 21 20.00 -19.26 4.42
C GLY A 21 18.92 -20.05 5.16
N ARG A 22 18.29 -21.02 4.49
CA ARG A 22 17.31 -21.93 5.07
C ARG A 22 17.90 -22.83 6.15
N ALA A 23 19.05 -23.44 5.89
CA ALA A 23 19.75 -24.28 6.86
C ALA A 23 20.11 -23.48 8.12
N TYR A 24 20.66 -22.27 7.93
CA TYR A 24 20.95 -21.36 9.03
C TYR A 24 19.69 -20.99 9.82
N GLN A 25 18.56 -20.70 9.15
CA GLN A 25 17.30 -20.41 9.83
C GLN A 25 16.79 -21.61 10.65
N GLY A 26 16.93 -22.83 10.13
CA GLY A 26 16.52 -24.06 10.82
C GLY A 26 17.36 -24.38 12.06
N LEU A 27 18.66 -24.05 12.04
CA LEU A 27 19.57 -24.28 13.17
C LEU A 27 19.39 -23.30 14.33
N LEU A 28 18.76 -22.14 14.10
CA LEU A 28 18.48 -21.18 15.16
C LEU A 28 17.33 -21.70 16.03
N ALA A 29 17.65 -22.18 17.23
CA ALA A 29 16.67 -22.58 18.24
C ALA A 29 15.61 -21.47 18.44
N GLY A 30 14.35 -21.82 18.22
CA GLY A 30 13.20 -20.91 18.34
C GLY A 30 12.88 -20.07 17.09
N GLY A 31 13.49 -20.34 15.93
CA GLY A 31 13.09 -19.70 14.67
C GLY A 31 13.28 -18.19 14.66
N ARG A 32 14.30 -17.67 15.38
CA ARG A 32 14.54 -16.23 15.58
C ARG A 32 14.41 -15.46 14.25
N PRO A 33 13.69 -14.32 14.24
CA PRO A 33 13.49 -13.54 13.02
C PRO A 33 14.84 -13.09 12.46
N PRO A 34 15.00 -13.06 11.13
CA PRO A 34 16.22 -12.54 10.54
C PRO A 34 16.44 -11.08 10.95
N ALA A 35 17.69 -10.71 11.25
CA ALA A 35 18.01 -9.31 11.55
C ALA A 35 17.62 -8.43 10.37
N SER A 36 16.83 -7.37 10.61
CA SER A 36 16.19 -6.53 9.58
C SER A 36 15.18 -7.21 8.64
N GLY A 37 14.83 -8.46 8.92
CA GLY A 37 13.81 -9.29 8.25
C GLY A 37 12.44 -9.22 8.90
N PHE A 38 11.45 -9.98 8.43
CA PHE A 38 10.09 -9.91 9.00
C PHE A 38 10.09 -10.14 10.51
N GLY A 39 9.33 -9.33 11.23
CA GLY A 39 8.91 -9.63 12.61
C GLY A 39 7.44 -9.98 12.57
N LEU A 40 7.11 -11.22 12.91
CA LEU A 40 5.74 -11.76 12.94
C LEU A 40 5.36 -12.27 14.34
N ASP A 41 6.05 -11.79 15.38
CA ASP A 41 5.86 -12.28 16.75
C ASP A 41 4.41 -12.10 17.24
N ARG A 42 3.76 -10.99 16.85
CA ARG A 42 2.34 -10.74 17.14
C ARG A 42 1.42 -11.77 16.49
N LEU A 43 1.63 -12.02 15.19
CA LEU A 43 0.90 -13.06 14.46
C LEU A 43 1.13 -14.43 15.12
N GLN A 44 2.39 -14.81 15.37
CA GLN A 44 2.73 -16.10 15.95
C GLN A 44 2.13 -16.31 17.34
N ALA A 45 2.06 -15.26 18.17
CA ALA A 45 1.41 -15.30 19.47
C ALA A 45 -0.11 -15.44 19.37
N ALA A 46 -0.75 -14.79 18.39
CA ALA A 46 -2.21 -14.80 18.23
C ALA A 46 -2.74 -16.03 17.49
N LEU A 47 -1.92 -16.67 16.64
CA LEU A 47 -2.32 -17.77 15.76
C LEU A 47 -3.01 -18.95 16.49
N PRO A 48 -2.54 -19.44 17.65
CA PRO A 48 -3.20 -20.54 18.35
C PRO A 48 -4.66 -20.24 18.69
N GLU A 49 -4.92 -19.06 19.27
CA GLU A 49 -6.28 -18.63 19.64
C GLU A 49 -7.16 -18.41 18.41
N TRP A 50 -6.61 -17.79 17.35
CA TRP A 50 -7.36 -17.57 16.12
C TRP A 50 -7.75 -18.87 15.42
N LEU A 51 -6.84 -19.85 15.36
CA LEU A 51 -7.12 -21.16 14.78
C LEU A 51 -8.19 -21.90 15.59
N GLN A 52 -8.09 -21.87 16.92
CA GLN A 52 -9.11 -22.45 17.80
C GLN A 52 -10.49 -21.80 17.58
N ALA A 53 -10.55 -20.47 17.50
CA ALA A 53 -11.80 -19.75 17.24
C ALA A 53 -12.42 -20.13 15.88
N VAL A 54 -11.58 -20.24 14.85
CA VAL A 54 -12.03 -20.67 13.51
C VAL A 54 -12.52 -22.12 13.50
N GLU A 55 -11.86 -23.01 14.24
CA GLU A 55 -12.30 -24.41 14.38
C GLU A 55 -13.66 -24.52 15.09
N GLN A 56 -13.87 -23.74 16.15
CA GLN A 56 -15.15 -23.66 16.86
C GLN A 56 -16.27 -23.07 15.99
N ALA A 57 -15.98 -22.02 15.22
CA ALA A 57 -16.94 -21.38 14.33
C ALA A 57 -17.26 -22.24 13.10
N GLY A 58 -16.25 -22.87 12.50
CA GLY A 58 -16.36 -23.61 11.24
C GLY A 58 -17.24 -24.86 11.31
N ALA A 59 -17.57 -25.36 12.50
CA ALA A 59 -18.56 -26.42 12.67
C ALA A 59 -20.01 -25.99 12.32
N HIS A 60 -20.27 -24.69 12.19
CA HIS A 60 -21.61 -24.12 12.06
C HIS A 60 -21.80 -23.24 10.81
N VAL A 61 -20.77 -23.07 9.98
CA VAL A 61 -20.79 -22.14 8.84
C VAL A 61 -20.49 -22.90 7.54
N HIS A 62 -21.48 -22.95 6.66
CA HIS A 62 -21.35 -23.46 5.30
C HIS A 62 -21.64 -22.31 4.32
N SER A 63 -20.71 -22.07 3.39
CA SER A 63 -21.00 -21.20 2.26
C SER A 63 -21.82 -21.96 1.24
N GLU A 64 -22.97 -21.43 0.83
CA GLU A 64 -23.76 -21.98 -0.28
C GLU A 64 -23.04 -21.88 -1.63
N ALA A 65 -22.05 -20.98 -1.74
CA ALA A 65 -21.22 -20.80 -2.93
C ALA A 65 -19.74 -20.52 -2.55
N PRO A 66 -18.96 -21.57 -2.22
CA PRO A 66 -17.54 -21.43 -1.93
C PRO A 66 -16.81 -20.74 -3.08
N ARG A 67 -15.92 -19.80 -2.73
CA ARG A 67 -15.09 -19.06 -3.67
C ARG A 67 -13.64 -19.37 -3.39
N ARG A 68 -12.81 -19.36 -4.43
CA ARG A 68 -11.37 -19.50 -4.32
C ARG A 68 -10.70 -18.14 -4.39
N LEU A 69 -10.05 -17.75 -3.30
CA LEU A 69 -9.59 -16.40 -3.06
C LEU A 69 -8.08 -16.40 -2.85
N LEU A 70 -7.37 -15.52 -3.56
CA LEU A 70 -5.95 -15.27 -3.33
C LEU A 70 -5.78 -13.98 -2.53
N VAL A 71 -5.19 -14.04 -1.34
CA VAL A 71 -4.82 -12.88 -0.53
C VAL A 71 -3.32 -12.64 -0.69
N ILE A 72 -2.88 -11.39 -0.88
CA ILE A 72 -1.45 -11.04 -0.88
C ILE A 72 -1.06 -10.31 0.40
N GLY A 73 -0.08 -10.85 1.12
CA GLY A 73 0.58 -10.21 2.26
C GLY A 73 2.04 -9.92 1.95
N ALA A 74 2.39 -8.64 1.78
CA ALA A 74 3.78 -8.17 1.68
C ALA A 74 4.03 -7.14 2.78
N LEU A 75 5.20 -7.12 3.43
CA LEU A 75 5.45 -6.40 4.69
C LEU A 75 4.74 -7.05 5.90
N SER A 76 5.29 -6.88 7.11
CA SER A 76 4.83 -7.60 8.31
C SER A 76 3.35 -7.40 8.62
N TRP A 77 2.86 -6.16 8.60
CA TRP A 77 1.49 -5.84 8.98
C TRP A 77 0.45 -6.34 7.96
N TRP A 78 0.77 -6.33 6.67
CA TRP A 78 -0.13 -6.90 5.66
C TRP A 78 -0.08 -8.43 5.62
N ILE A 79 1.04 -9.05 6.00
CA ILE A 79 1.08 -10.50 6.23
C ILE A 79 0.18 -10.87 7.42
N GLU A 80 0.30 -10.15 8.54
CA GLU A 80 -0.54 -10.35 9.73
C GLU A 80 -2.03 -10.14 9.42
N TYR A 81 -2.38 -9.02 8.78
CA TYR A 81 -3.74 -8.76 8.37
C TYR A 81 -4.25 -9.76 7.33
N GLY A 82 -3.43 -10.12 6.34
CA GLY A 82 -3.78 -11.09 5.31
C GLY A 82 -4.02 -12.50 5.88
N ALA A 83 -3.26 -12.89 6.91
CA ALA A 83 -3.50 -14.12 7.66
C ALA A 83 -4.82 -14.08 8.43
N ALA A 84 -5.10 -12.98 9.14
CA ALA A 84 -6.36 -12.80 9.87
C ALA A 84 -7.58 -12.83 8.93
N LEU A 85 -7.54 -12.02 7.86
CA LEU A 85 -8.58 -11.98 6.84
C LEU A 85 -8.75 -13.35 6.17
N GLY A 86 -7.65 -14.02 5.84
CA GLY A 86 -7.69 -15.33 5.22
C GLY A 86 -8.32 -16.40 6.11
N LEU A 87 -8.07 -16.34 7.42
CA LEU A 87 -8.71 -17.21 8.40
C LEU A 87 -10.22 -16.94 8.50
N LEU A 88 -10.63 -15.67 8.53
CA LEU A 88 -12.05 -15.29 8.55
C LEU A 88 -12.79 -15.76 7.29
N LEU A 89 -12.19 -15.58 6.11
CA LEU A 89 -12.76 -16.03 4.85
C LEU A 89 -12.80 -17.57 4.76
N SER A 90 -11.78 -18.24 5.27
CA SER A 90 -11.76 -19.71 5.37
C SER A 90 -12.85 -20.23 6.33
N ALA A 91 -13.04 -19.57 7.47
CA ALA A 91 -14.12 -19.87 8.42
C ALA A 91 -15.51 -19.66 7.78
N ALA A 92 -15.65 -18.68 6.89
CA ALA A 92 -16.85 -18.44 6.11
C ALA A 92 -17.09 -19.46 4.98
N GLY A 93 -16.24 -20.49 4.85
CA GLY A 93 -16.40 -21.57 3.87
C GLY A 93 -15.74 -21.32 2.51
N HIS A 94 -14.85 -20.34 2.38
CA HIS A 94 -14.10 -20.09 1.14
C HIS A 94 -12.76 -20.84 1.10
N HIS A 95 -12.28 -21.14 -0.12
CA HIS A 95 -10.95 -21.69 -0.34
C HIS A 95 -9.94 -20.55 -0.41
N VAL A 96 -9.13 -20.40 0.63
CA VAL A 96 -8.21 -19.27 0.73
C VAL A 96 -6.77 -19.70 0.48
N GLU A 97 -6.07 -18.91 -0.33
CA GLU A 97 -4.64 -19.03 -0.55
C GLU A 97 -3.97 -17.70 -0.17
N LEU A 98 -2.86 -17.75 0.56
CA LEU A 98 -2.09 -16.58 0.97
C LEU A 98 -0.74 -16.57 0.24
N ALA A 99 -0.54 -15.55 -0.58
CA ALA A 99 0.70 -15.27 -1.25
C ALA A 99 1.54 -14.26 -0.47
N THR A 100 2.86 -14.46 -0.48
CA THR A 100 3.84 -13.57 0.15
C THR A 100 5.04 -13.33 -0.77
N VAL A 101 5.89 -12.36 -0.38
CA VAL A 101 7.22 -12.13 -0.98
C VAL A 101 8.27 -12.02 0.14
N PRO A 102 9.52 -12.46 -0.08
CA PRO A 102 10.55 -12.54 0.96
C PRO A 102 11.29 -11.20 1.17
N TYR A 103 10.66 -10.06 0.86
CA TYR A 103 11.30 -8.75 0.89
C TYR A 103 10.65 -7.85 1.95
N ARG A 104 11.29 -7.69 3.11
CA ARG A 104 10.79 -6.76 4.15
C ARG A 104 11.00 -5.29 3.77
N ARG A 105 12.18 -4.96 3.27
CA ARG A 105 12.58 -3.57 2.94
C ARG A 105 12.45 -3.37 1.45
N TRP A 106 11.53 -2.52 1.00
CA TRP A 106 11.30 -2.28 -0.43
C TRP A 106 12.36 -1.41 -1.09
N MET A 107 13.09 -0.61 -0.30
CA MET A 107 14.08 0.38 -0.74
C MET A 107 15.53 -0.12 -0.76
N THR A 108 15.81 -1.28 -0.15
CA THR A 108 17.18 -1.81 -0.01
C THR A 108 17.33 -3.14 -0.72
N PRO A 109 18.42 -3.37 -1.47
CA PRO A 109 18.72 -4.69 -2.00
C PRO A 109 18.89 -5.69 -0.85
N ALA A 110 18.62 -6.96 -1.13
CA ALA A 110 18.79 -8.05 -0.18
C ALA A 110 19.69 -9.11 -0.81
N GLU A 111 20.68 -9.56 -0.06
CA GLU A 111 21.57 -10.65 -0.49
C GLU A 111 20.80 -11.96 -0.61
N ALA A 112 21.22 -12.85 -1.51
CA ALA A 112 20.54 -14.13 -1.75
C ALA A 112 20.40 -14.97 -0.48
N PHE A 113 21.43 -14.99 0.37
CA PHE A 113 21.39 -15.64 1.68
C PHE A 113 20.25 -15.09 2.56
N ASP A 114 20.12 -13.77 2.64
CA ASP A 114 19.09 -13.13 3.48
C ASP A 114 17.70 -13.41 2.91
N VAL A 115 17.52 -13.41 1.59
CA VAL A 115 16.25 -13.75 0.92
C VAL A 115 15.83 -15.20 1.20
N ASP A 116 16.76 -16.16 1.06
CA ASP A 116 16.48 -17.57 1.35
C ASP A 116 16.14 -17.78 2.83
N ARG A 117 16.86 -17.07 3.71
CA ARG A 117 16.56 -17.05 5.15
C ARG A 117 15.17 -16.45 5.46
N GLN A 118 14.78 -15.34 4.82
CA GLN A 118 13.42 -14.77 4.97
C GLN A 118 12.35 -15.77 4.54
N ARG A 119 12.56 -16.43 3.40
CA ARG A 119 11.62 -17.42 2.87
C ARG A 119 11.42 -18.57 3.86
N ALA A 120 12.51 -19.07 4.46
CA ALA A 120 12.45 -20.09 5.49
C ALA A 120 11.72 -19.60 6.75
N TYR A 121 12.00 -18.38 7.22
CA TYR A 121 11.31 -17.79 8.37
C TYR A 121 9.80 -17.63 8.12
N LEU A 122 9.39 -17.09 6.96
CA LEU A 122 7.98 -16.95 6.60
C LEU A 122 7.27 -18.31 6.55
N ALA A 123 7.91 -19.32 5.96
CA ALA A 123 7.36 -20.67 5.91
C ALA A 123 7.15 -21.26 7.32
N GLN A 124 8.11 -21.07 8.24
CA GLN A 124 7.98 -21.50 9.63
C GLN A 124 6.88 -20.73 10.38
N ALA A 125 6.89 -19.39 10.28
CA ALA A 125 5.95 -18.54 11.00
C ALA A 125 4.49 -18.73 10.55
N LEU A 126 4.28 -19.02 9.26
CA LEU A 126 2.95 -19.24 8.69
C LEU A 126 2.54 -20.72 8.66
N ALA A 127 3.43 -21.66 9.00
CA ALA A 127 3.15 -23.10 8.98
C ALA A 127 1.84 -23.49 9.70
N PRO A 128 1.46 -22.91 10.85
CA PRO A 128 0.19 -23.23 11.50
C PRO A 128 -1.06 -22.98 10.64
N LEU A 129 -1.00 -22.01 9.71
CA LEU A 129 -2.10 -21.68 8.80
C LEU A 129 -2.32 -22.75 7.72
N SER A 130 -1.30 -23.57 7.41
CA SER A 130 -1.29 -24.46 6.25
C SER A 130 -2.42 -25.51 6.23
N ARG A 131 -3.03 -25.80 7.39
CA ARG A 131 -4.20 -26.68 7.50
C ARG A 131 -5.46 -26.10 6.86
N ARG A 132 -5.57 -24.78 6.74
CA ARG A 132 -6.75 -24.06 6.24
C ARG A 132 -6.46 -23.16 5.04
N ILE A 133 -5.24 -22.65 4.96
CA ILE A 133 -4.83 -21.68 3.94
C ILE A 133 -3.63 -22.24 3.18
N ARG A 134 -3.72 -22.30 1.84
CA ARG A 134 -2.57 -22.67 1.02
C ARG A 134 -1.60 -21.50 0.91
N LEU A 135 -0.32 -21.74 1.19
CA LEU A 135 0.70 -20.70 1.22
C LEU A 135 1.52 -20.66 -0.08
N HIS A 136 1.81 -19.45 -0.58
CA HIS A 136 2.63 -19.23 -1.78
C HIS A 136 3.73 -18.20 -1.54
N ASP A 137 4.86 -18.41 -2.21
CA ASP A 137 5.90 -17.40 -2.39
C ASP A 137 5.96 -16.96 -3.86
N LEU A 138 5.51 -15.74 -4.14
CA LEU A 138 5.47 -15.19 -5.50
C LEU A 138 6.86 -14.93 -6.09
N SER A 139 7.91 -14.89 -5.26
CA SER A 139 9.29 -14.75 -5.72
C SER A 139 9.92 -16.08 -6.17
N SER A 140 9.25 -17.20 -5.90
CA SER A 140 9.73 -18.55 -6.19
C SER A 140 9.21 -19.08 -7.54
N GLY A 141 9.84 -20.15 -8.06
CA GLY A 141 9.44 -20.84 -9.28
C GLY A 141 10.07 -20.32 -10.57
N ALA A 142 9.72 -20.98 -11.69
CA ALA A 142 10.27 -20.68 -13.00
C ALA A 142 9.95 -19.24 -13.44
N ARG A 143 10.91 -18.62 -14.14
CA ARG A 143 10.73 -17.29 -14.72
C ARG A 143 9.65 -17.37 -15.80
N LEU A 144 8.64 -16.52 -15.67
CA LEU A 144 7.61 -16.33 -16.68
C LEU A 144 7.88 -15.04 -17.44
N THR A 145 7.83 -15.10 -18.77
CA THR A 145 7.87 -13.91 -19.62
C THR A 145 6.53 -13.21 -19.53
N LEU A 146 6.53 -11.96 -19.07
CA LEU A 146 5.31 -11.17 -18.95
C LEU A 146 4.82 -10.75 -20.34
N PRO A 147 3.49 -10.69 -20.58
CA PRO A 147 2.94 -10.03 -21.75
C PRO A 147 3.46 -8.58 -21.88
N PRO A 148 3.69 -8.05 -23.09
CA PRO A 148 4.26 -6.70 -23.27
C PRO A 148 3.49 -5.59 -22.54
N ALA A 149 2.15 -5.64 -22.55
CA ALA A 149 1.32 -4.67 -21.85
C ALA A 149 1.53 -4.71 -20.32
N LEU A 150 1.62 -5.91 -19.74
CA LEU A 150 1.92 -6.06 -18.32
C LEU A 150 3.34 -5.61 -18.00
N GLU A 151 4.32 -5.91 -18.84
CA GLU A 151 5.70 -5.44 -18.66
C GLU A 151 5.78 -3.90 -18.61
N ALA A 152 5.11 -3.22 -19.54
CA ALA A 152 5.02 -1.76 -19.56
C ALA A 152 4.32 -1.21 -18.29
N ALA A 153 3.25 -1.86 -17.84
CA ALA A 153 2.54 -1.48 -16.62
C ALA A 153 3.42 -1.66 -15.36
N ILE A 154 4.25 -2.70 -15.31
CA ILE A 154 5.22 -2.93 -14.23
C ILE A 154 6.34 -1.89 -14.26
N GLU A 155 6.79 -1.49 -15.44
CA GLU A 155 7.76 -0.41 -15.55
C GLU A 155 7.19 0.92 -15.03
N ALA A 156 5.97 1.28 -15.44
CA ALA A 156 5.29 2.48 -14.96
C ALA A 156 5.11 2.47 -13.43
N LEU A 157 4.61 1.36 -12.89
CA LEU A 157 4.50 1.14 -11.43
C LEU A 157 5.84 1.32 -10.73
N SER A 158 6.92 0.77 -11.29
CA SER A 158 8.24 0.84 -10.66
C SER A 158 8.77 2.27 -10.58
N ARG A 159 8.36 3.17 -11.48
CA ARG A 159 8.64 4.62 -11.34
C ARG A 159 7.85 5.23 -10.21
N VAL A 160 6.56 4.90 -10.09
CA VAL A 160 5.68 5.35 -8.99
C VAL A 160 6.25 4.91 -7.65
N ASP A 161 6.80 3.70 -7.55
CA ASP A 161 7.46 3.22 -6.33
C ASP A 161 8.67 4.08 -5.93
N VAL A 162 9.45 4.57 -6.90
CA VAL A 162 10.58 5.47 -6.62
C VAL A 162 10.06 6.82 -6.13
N GLN A 163 9.05 7.39 -6.80
CA GLN A 163 8.42 8.65 -6.40
C GLN A 163 7.88 8.57 -4.97
N TYR A 164 7.13 7.51 -4.69
CA TYR A 164 6.58 7.20 -3.38
C TYR A 164 7.68 7.01 -2.33
N THR A 165 8.77 6.32 -2.65
CA THR A 165 9.84 6.09 -1.68
C THR A 165 10.67 7.36 -1.41
N ARG A 166 10.87 8.19 -2.43
CA ARG A 166 11.70 9.41 -2.34
C ARG A 166 10.92 10.66 -1.96
N GLN A 167 9.60 10.56 -1.89
CA GLN A 167 8.70 11.67 -1.63
C GLN A 167 8.90 12.83 -2.61
N ARG A 168 9.08 12.50 -3.90
CA ARG A 168 9.26 13.49 -4.98
C ARG A 168 8.60 13.03 -6.28
N GLU A 169 8.13 13.97 -7.08
CA GLU A 169 7.49 13.69 -8.37
C GLU A 169 8.51 13.34 -9.46
N GLU A 170 9.66 14.00 -9.49
CA GLU A 170 10.67 13.77 -10.52
C GLU A 170 11.75 12.81 -10.03
N LEU A 171 12.10 11.84 -10.89
CA LEU A 171 13.20 10.93 -10.63
C LEU A 171 14.50 11.57 -11.11
N ASP A 172 15.54 11.46 -10.29
CA ASP A 172 16.90 11.73 -10.75
C ASP A 172 17.35 10.60 -11.69
N ARG A 173 17.57 10.95 -12.97
CA ARG A 173 17.96 10.02 -14.04
C ARG A 173 19.47 9.93 -14.24
N THR A 174 20.27 10.50 -13.33
CA THR A 174 21.72 10.41 -13.40
C THR A 174 22.17 8.94 -13.46
N PRO A 175 22.95 8.53 -14.49
CA PRO A 175 23.41 7.16 -14.63
C PRO A 175 24.18 6.67 -13.39
N GLY A 176 23.79 5.51 -12.88
CA GLY A 176 24.30 4.94 -11.65
C GLY A 176 23.82 5.64 -10.38
N GLY A 177 22.96 6.66 -10.47
CA GLY A 177 22.43 7.41 -9.34
C GLY A 177 21.53 6.59 -8.40
N GLU A 178 21.16 7.18 -7.26
CA GLU A 178 20.36 6.49 -6.26
C GLU A 178 18.97 6.07 -6.75
N ASP A 179 18.31 6.92 -7.54
CA ASP A 179 16.98 6.66 -8.07
C ASP A 179 17.00 5.61 -9.18
N GLU A 180 18.02 5.59 -10.02
CA GLU A 180 18.17 4.55 -11.03
C GLU A 180 18.43 3.20 -10.38
N ARG A 181 19.27 3.14 -9.33
CA ARG A 181 19.48 1.92 -8.54
C ARG A 181 18.19 1.44 -7.89
N LEU A 182 17.41 2.34 -7.30
CA LEU A 182 16.12 2.00 -6.70
C LEU A 182 15.10 1.56 -7.77
N LEU A 183 15.03 2.24 -8.91
CA LEU A 183 14.16 1.89 -10.02
C LEU A 183 14.46 0.47 -10.54
N LYS A 184 15.75 0.14 -10.72
CA LYS A 184 16.18 -1.21 -11.11
C LYS A 184 15.74 -2.26 -10.09
N LEU A 185 15.92 -1.99 -8.80
CA LEU A 185 15.47 -2.86 -7.72
C LEU A 185 13.94 -3.06 -7.74
N ARG A 186 13.17 -1.97 -7.86
CA ARG A 186 11.70 -2.02 -7.91
C ARG A 186 11.21 -2.76 -9.14
N LYS A 187 11.78 -2.49 -10.32
CA LYS A 187 11.45 -3.22 -11.56
C LYS A 187 11.69 -4.71 -11.43
N GLU A 188 12.83 -5.12 -10.87
CA GLU A 188 13.12 -6.54 -10.64
C GLU A 188 12.09 -7.19 -9.72
N ARG A 189 11.77 -6.57 -8.58
CA ARG A 189 10.86 -7.15 -7.58
C ARG A 189 9.41 -7.16 -8.04
N ASN A 190 8.93 -6.06 -8.61
CA ASN A 190 7.57 -5.97 -9.17
C ASN A 190 7.40 -6.98 -10.31
N ARG A 191 8.40 -7.12 -11.19
CA ARG A 191 8.36 -8.13 -12.26
C ARG A 191 8.30 -9.55 -11.70
N ARG A 192 9.09 -9.87 -10.67
CA ARG A 192 9.04 -11.19 -9.99
C ARG A 192 7.67 -11.44 -9.37
N ALA A 193 7.11 -10.49 -8.62
CA ALA A 193 5.80 -10.61 -7.99
C ALA A 193 4.68 -10.78 -9.03
N ALA A 194 4.69 -9.98 -10.10
CA ALA A 194 3.73 -10.07 -11.20
C ALA A 194 3.82 -11.42 -11.93
N ALA A 195 5.03 -11.92 -12.20
CA ALA A 195 5.24 -13.22 -12.83
C ALA A 195 4.72 -14.37 -11.96
N GLY A 196 5.02 -14.34 -10.66
CA GLY A 196 4.53 -15.33 -9.70
C GLY A 196 3.01 -15.33 -9.60
N ALA A 197 2.40 -14.15 -9.46
CA ALA A 197 0.95 -14.00 -9.41
C ALA A 197 0.29 -14.44 -10.71
N LEU A 198 0.76 -13.98 -11.87
CA LEU A 198 0.20 -14.35 -13.17
C LEU A 198 0.27 -15.86 -13.41
N ARG A 199 1.36 -16.52 -12.99
CA ARG A 199 1.49 -17.99 -13.07
C ARG A 199 0.44 -18.69 -12.22
N LEU A 200 0.24 -18.27 -10.97
CA LEU A 200 -0.78 -18.85 -10.09
C LEU A 200 -2.18 -18.65 -10.65
N LEU A 201 -2.49 -17.43 -11.10
CA LEU A 201 -3.81 -17.08 -11.60
C LEU A 201 -4.15 -17.81 -12.91
N ARG A 202 -3.16 -18.01 -13.79
CA ARG A 202 -3.32 -18.82 -15.02
C ARG A 202 -3.45 -20.31 -14.77
N ALA A 203 -2.86 -20.82 -13.70
CA ALA A 203 -3.10 -22.20 -13.27
C ALA A 203 -4.57 -22.42 -12.82
N GLY A 204 -5.30 -21.32 -12.60
CA GLY A 204 -6.76 -21.27 -12.75
C GLY A 204 -7.56 -21.44 -11.47
N GLY A 205 -8.84 -21.10 -11.59
CA GLY A 205 -9.89 -21.35 -10.61
C GLY A 205 -10.07 -20.29 -9.53
N PHE A 206 -9.38 -19.15 -9.58
CA PHE A 206 -9.56 -18.06 -8.62
C PHE A 206 -10.76 -17.18 -9.00
N ASP A 207 -11.66 -16.94 -8.06
CA ASP A 207 -12.79 -16.03 -8.22
C ASP A 207 -12.39 -14.57 -7.97
N ALA A 208 -11.43 -14.35 -7.05
CA ALA A 208 -10.91 -13.02 -6.77
C ALA A 208 -9.50 -13.04 -6.16
N VAL A 209 -8.80 -11.92 -6.33
CA VAL A 209 -7.55 -11.60 -5.64
C VAL A 209 -7.81 -10.40 -4.73
N ILE A 210 -7.42 -10.51 -3.46
CA ILE A 210 -7.55 -9.46 -2.44
C ILE A 210 -6.18 -8.83 -2.20
N VAL A 211 -6.08 -7.53 -2.46
CA VAL A 211 -4.80 -6.81 -2.57
C VAL A 211 -4.83 -5.55 -1.69
N PRO A 212 -3.95 -5.42 -0.68
CA PRO A 212 -3.76 -4.13 -0.01
C PRO A 212 -3.32 -3.05 -0.99
N ASN A 213 -3.88 -1.85 -0.92
CA ASN A 213 -3.53 -0.66 -1.72
C ASN A 213 -3.69 -0.78 -3.26
N GLY A 214 -3.04 -1.76 -3.90
CA GLY A 214 -3.11 -2.01 -5.34
C GLY A 214 -2.40 -0.99 -6.24
N SER A 215 -1.86 0.10 -5.70
CA SER A 215 -1.28 1.21 -6.49
C SER A 215 0.24 1.23 -6.49
N ILE A 216 0.86 0.70 -5.44
CA ILE A 216 2.32 0.74 -5.22
C ILE A 216 2.87 -0.64 -4.89
N LEU A 217 4.18 -0.77 -5.06
CA LEU A 217 4.99 -1.91 -4.66
C LEU A 217 4.52 -3.24 -5.28
N GLU A 218 4.86 -4.35 -4.63
CA GLU A 218 4.45 -5.69 -5.05
C GLU A 218 2.91 -5.84 -5.06
N PHE A 219 2.18 -5.01 -4.31
CA PHE A 219 0.72 -4.98 -4.38
C PHE A 219 0.21 -4.51 -5.74
N GLY A 220 0.74 -3.40 -6.24
CA GLY A 220 0.40 -2.90 -7.56
C GLY A 220 0.79 -3.85 -8.68
N ALA A 221 1.86 -4.63 -8.47
CA ALA A 221 2.29 -5.66 -9.40
C ALA A 221 1.30 -6.84 -9.45
N VAL A 222 0.84 -7.32 -8.28
CA VAL A 222 -0.17 -8.38 -8.18
C VAL A 222 -1.52 -7.92 -8.72
N PHE A 223 -1.94 -6.68 -8.44
CA PHE A 223 -3.16 -6.09 -9.00
C PHE A 223 -3.12 -6.11 -10.54
N ARG A 224 -2.04 -5.60 -11.16
CA ARG A 224 -1.87 -5.61 -12.62
C ARG A 224 -1.85 -7.02 -13.20
N ALA A 225 -1.23 -7.98 -12.51
CA ALA A 225 -1.25 -9.38 -12.92
C ALA A 225 -2.67 -9.98 -12.85
N ALA A 226 -3.47 -9.65 -11.83
CA ALA A 226 -4.87 -10.06 -11.73
C ALA A 226 -5.72 -9.52 -12.87
N ARG A 227 -5.60 -8.21 -13.16
CA ARG A 227 -6.27 -7.58 -14.31
C ARG A 227 -5.85 -8.22 -15.63
N GLN A 228 -4.56 -8.50 -15.82
CA GLN A 228 -4.04 -9.19 -17.01
C GLN A 228 -4.56 -10.63 -17.15
N ALA A 229 -4.83 -11.31 -16.03
CA ALA A 229 -5.37 -12.67 -16.00
C ALA A 229 -6.91 -12.71 -16.15
N GLY A 230 -7.59 -11.55 -16.14
CA GLY A 230 -9.06 -11.48 -16.15
C GLY A 230 -9.69 -11.93 -14.84
N VAL A 231 -8.94 -11.97 -13.73
CA VAL A 231 -9.44 -12.33 -12.40
C VAL A 231 -9.85 -11.06 -11.67
N ARG A 232 -11.01 -11.09 -10.99
CA ARG A 232 -11.49 -9.97 -10.20
C ARG A 232 -10.46 -9.56 -9.16
N ALA A 233 -10.13 -8.28 -9.09
CA ALA A 233 -9.27 -7.73 -8.05
C ALA A 233 -10.10 -6.94 -7.05
N VAL A 234 -9.93 -7.19 -5.76
CA VAL A 234 -10.50 -6.38 -4.69
C VAL A 234 -9.33 -5.70 -3.99
N THR A 235 -9.24 -4.38 -4.10
CA THR A 235 -8.20 -3.60 -3.42
C THR A 235 -8.77 -2.93 -2.18
N TYR A 236 -7.95 -2.77 -1.14
CA TYR A 236 -8.39 -2.18 0.12
C TYR A 236 -7.29 -1.41 0.83
N GLU A 237 -7.66 -0.37 1.58
CA GLU A 237 -6.73 0.46 2.35
C GLU A 237 -7.42 1.03 3.60
N PHE A 238 -6.63 1.45 4.59
CA PHE A 238 -7.13 2.11 5.78
C PHE A 238 -6.99 3.63 5.67
N GLY A 239 -8.12 4.32 5.83
CA GLY A 239 -8.13 5.77 6.01
C GLY A 239 -7.86 6.19 7.45
N GLU A 240 -8.00 7.49 7.71
CA GLU A 240 -7.79 8.06 9.05
C GLU A 240 -8.88 7.74 10.06
N GLN A 241 -10.07 7.39 9.56
CA GLN A 241 -11.18 6.93 10.40
C GLN A 241 -10.89 5.50 10.83
N ARG A 242 -10.67 5.30 12.13
CA ARG A 242 -10.48 3.94 12.68
C ARG A 242 -11.72 3.09 12.42
N GLN A 243 -11.58 1.77 12.47
CA GLN A 243 -12.69 0.82 12.24
C GLN A 243 -13.41 1.00 10.90
N ARG A 244 -12.77 1.64 9.92
CA ARG A 244 -13.24 1.75 8.55
C ARG A 244 -12.12 1.36 7.61
N LEU A 245 -12.53 0.91 6.43
CA LEU A 245 -11.64 0.57 5.33
C LEU A 245 -12.25 1.12 4.04
N TRP A 246 -11.39 1.41 3.09
CA TRP A 246 -11.78 1.71 1.71
C TRP A 246 -11.69 0.43 0.90
N LEU A 247 -12.60 0.30 -0.07
CA LEU A 247 -12.65 -0.83 -1.00
C LEU A 247 -12.81 -0.31 -2.41
N ALA A 248 -12.13 -0.98 -3.33
CA ALA A 248 -12.44 -0.88 -4.75
C ALA A 248 -12.48 -2.27 -5.37
N GLN A 249 -13.33 -2.41 -6.39
CA GLN A 249 -13.46 -3.62 -7.19
C GLN A 249 -12.93 -3.32 -8.59
N ASP A 250 -11.96 -4.12 -9.02
CA ASP A 250 -11.27 -4.02 -10.30
C ASP A 250 -10.59 -2.67 -10.56
N ASP A 251 -10.33 -1.92 -9.49
CA ASP A 251 -9.67 -0.63 -9.50
C ASP A 251 -8.68 -0.51 -8.32
N GLU A 252 -7.78 0.46 -8.40
CA GLU A 252 -6.80 0.80 -7.36
C GLU A 252 -7.51 1.61 -6.25
N VAL A 253 -7.62 1.10 -5.02
CA VAL A 253 -8.42 1.75 -3.94
C VAL A 253 -7.99 3.18 -3.66
N MET A 254 -6.71 3.50 -3.85
CA MET A 254 -6.20 4.85 -3.65
C MET A 254 -6.82 5.83 -4.65
N ARG A 255 -7.25 5.40 -5.85
CA ARG A 255 -7.94 6.26 -6.82
C ARG A 255 -9.18 6.91 -6.25
N GLN A 256 -9.84 6.23 -5.30
CA GLN A 256 -11.11 6.66 -4.71
C GLN A 256 -12.12 7.06 -5.80
N ASP A 257 -12.14 6.32 -6.91
CA ASP A 257 -13.10 6.57 -7.96
C ASP A 257 -14.50 6.19 -7.46
N THR A 258 -15.34 7.22 -7.29
CA THR A 258 -16.72 7.08 -6.84
C THR A 258 -17.71 7.19 -7.99
N SER A 259 -17.26 7.24 -9.25
CA SER A 259 -18.11 7.46 -10.42
C SER A 259 -19.22 6.41 -10.54
N ALA A 260 -18.89 5.13 -10.33
CA ALA A 260 -19.88 4.05 -10.35
C ALA A 260 -20.90 4.18 -9.21
N LEU A 261 -20.43 4.53 -8.00
CA LEU A 261 -21.30 4.75 -6.83
C LEU A 261 -22.22 5.96 -7.05
N TRP A 262 -21.68 7.06 -7.56
CA TRP A 262 -22.43 8.27 -7.87
C TRP A 262 -23.46 8.03 -8.96
N LYS A 263 -23.11 7.29 -10.03
CA LYS A 263 -24.08 6.89 -11.06
C LYS A 263 -25.23 6.07 -10.48
N ALA A 264 -24.94 5.19 -9.52
CA ALA A 264 -25.95 4.32 -8.91
C ALA A 264 -26.81 5.03 -7.84
N ARG A 265 -26.25 6.00 -7.11
CA ARG A 265 -26.85 6.55 -5.87
C ARG A 265 -26.97 8.07 -5.82
N GLY A 266 -26.41 8.81 -6.77
CA GLY A 266 -26.36 10.28 -6.76
C GLY A 266 -27.74 10.95 -6.87
N GLY A 267 -28.72 10.24 -7.41
CA GLY A 267 -30.13 10.66 -7.42
C GLY A 267 -30.92 10.29 -6.16
N THR A 268 -30.34 9.53 -5.22
CA THR A 268 -31.00 9.13 -3.98
C THR A 268 -30.92 10.26 -2.95
N PRO A 269 -32.06 10.83 -2.49
CA PRO A 269 -32.03 11.85 -1.45
C PRO A 269 -31.51 11.27 -0.13
N LEU A 270 -30.74 12.08 0.60
CA LEU A 270 -30.29 11.73 1.96
C LEU A 270 -31.49 11.70 2.93
N SER A 271 -31.49 10.78 3.89
CA SER A 271 -32.39 10.84 5.04
C SER A 271 -32.08 12.03 5.95
N ALA A 272 -32.99 12.38 6.85
CA ALA A 272 -32.75 13.45 7.84
C ALA A 272 -31.51 13.14 8.71
N ALA A 273 -31.37 11.88 9.16
CA ALA A 273 -30.23 11.44 9.95
C ALA A 273 -28.90 11.50 9.18
N GLU A 274 -28.88 11.14 7.89
CA GLU A 274 -27.67 11.26 7.07
C GLU A 274 -27.28 12.72 6.84
N ARG A 275 -28.25 13.63 6.66
CA ARG A 275 -27.98 15.07 6.54
C ARG A 275 -27.40 15.64 7.83
N GLU A 276 -27.95 15.24 8.98
CA GLU A 276 -27.43 15.65 10.28
C GLU A 276 -26.00 15.13 10.50
N ALA A 277 -25.74 13.85 10.20
CA ALA A 277 -24.39 13.28 10.30
C ALA A 277 -23.37 14.02 9.41
N ILE A 278 -23.76 14.42 8.20
CA ILE A 278 -22.92 15.23 7.31
C ILE A 278 -22.72 16.64 7.91
N ALA A 279 -23.78 17.28 8.40
CA ALA A 279 -23.68 18.61 9.03
C ALA A 279 -22.74 18.59 10.24
N ASP A 280 -22.78 17.52 11.05
CA ASP A 280 -21.90 17.31 12.19
C ASP A 280 -20.44 17.17 11.77
N LEU A 281 -20.18 16.37 10.74
CA LEU A 281 -18.85 16.24 10.16
C LEU A 281 -18.33 17.62 9.70
N TYR A 282 -19.14 18.41 8.98
CA TYR A 282 -18.75 19.75 8.56
C TYR A 282 -18.54 20.71 9.73
N ARG A 283 -19.35 20.64 10.79
CA ARG A 283 -19.16 21.45 12.01
C ARG A 283 -17.82 21.12 12.66
N ALA A 284 -17.53 19.85 12.89
CA ALA A 284 -16.27 19.42 13.49
C ALA A 284 -15.06 19.82 12.63
N ARG A 285 -15.12 19.58 11.30
CA ARG A 285 -14.04 19.95 10.37
C ARG A 285 -13.80 21.46 10.29
N ARG A 286 -14.85 22.28 10.25
CA ARG A 286 -14.73 23.75 10.29
C ARG A 286 -14.13 24.25 11.61
N GLY A 287 -14.44 23.58 12.72
CA GLY A 287 -13.87 23.89 14.03
C GLY A 287 -12.47 23.35 14.26
N GLY A 288 -11.87 22.62 13.30
CA GLY A 288 -10.58 21.96 13.50
C GLY A 288 -10.60 20.82 14.53
N GLN A 289 -11.79 20.32 14.89
CA GLN A 289 -11.99 19.31 15.92
C GLN A 289 -11.94 17.90 15.34
N LEU A 290 -11.58 16.93 16.19
CA LEU A 290 -11.79 15.52 15.88
C LEU A 290 -13.29 15.24 15.78
N TRP A 291 -13.66 14.39 14.83
CA TRP A 291 -15.03 13.91 14.68
C TRP A 291 -15.04 12.40 14.84
N SER A 292 -15.97 11.85 15.63
CA SER A 292 -16.13 10.40 15.80
C SER A 292 -14.78 9.69 16.04
N ASN A 293 -14.41 8.74 15.16
CA ASN A 293 -13.23 7.90 15.27
C ASN A 293 -12.07 8.32 14.34
N PHE A 294 -12.02 9.58 13.93
CA PHE A 294 -10.84 10.14 13.28
C PHE A 294 -9.65 10.16 14.26
N GLY A 295 -8.51 9.63 13.82
CA GLY A 295 -7.33 9.48 14.68
C GLY A 295 -6.34 10.63 14.66
N ARG A 296 -6.49 11.62 13.77
CA ARG A 296 -5.52 12.72 13.58
C ARG A 296 -6.20 14.08 13.56
N GLN A 297 -5.62 15.01 14.31
CA GLN A 297 -5.97 16.43 14.25
C GLN A 297 -4.97 17.14 13.33
N TRP A 298 -5.43 17.56 12.15
CA TRP A 298 -4.60 18.24 11.15
C TRP A 298 -4.50 19.75 11.33
N GLN A 299 -5.29 20.30 12.26
CA GLN A 299 -5.29 21.71 12.63
C GLN A 299 -4.91 21.84 14.10
N ALA A 300 -3.63 22.10 14.36
CA ALA A 300 -3.12 22.31 15.72
C ALA A 300 -3.38 23.74 16.23
N ALA A 301 -3.39 24.72 15.33
CA ALA A 301 -3.63 26.12 15.70
C ALA A 301 -5.13 26.37 15.97
N PRO A 302 -5.47 27.15 17.01
CA PRO A 302 -6.85 27.51 17.32
C PRO A 302 -7.50 28.27 16.15
N GLY A 303 -8.83 28.28 16.11
CA GLY A 303 -9.56 29.09 15.14
C GLY A 303 -9.30 30.57 15.38
N GLU A 304 -8.73 31.25 14.40
CA GLU A 304 -8.58 32.71 14.39
C GLU A 304 -9.68 33.37 13.56
N GLY A 305 -10.07 34.60 13.91
CA GLY A 305 -11.03 35.36 13.13
C GLY A 305 -10.46 35.72 11.75
N ALA A 306 -11.30 35.65 10.71
CA ALA A 306 -10.86 35.88 9.32
C ALA A 306 -10.11 37.21 9.13
N ARG A 307 -10.51 38.28 9.83
CA ARG A 307 -9.84 39.59 9.79
C ARG A 307 -8.44 39.56 10.40
N ALA A 308 -8.25 38.81 11.49
CA ALA A 308 -6.95 38.65 12.14
C ALA A 308 -5.99 37.88 11.23
N VAL A 309 -6.47 36.80 10.58
CA VAL A 309 -5.70 36.04 9.60
C VAL A 309 -5.36 36.88 8.37
N GLN A 310 -6.31 37.69 7.88
CA GLN A 310 -6.03 38.61 6.77
C GLN A 310 -4.96 39.63 7.14
N GLN A 311 -5.04 40.23 8.32
CA GLN A 311 -4.05 41.19 8.80
C GLN A 311 -2.67 40.55 9.00
N SER A 312 -2.60 39.36 9.61
CA SER A 312 -1.32 38.67 9.85
C SER A 312 -0.63 38.23 8.56
N LEU A 313 -1.41 37.89 7.53
CA LEU A 313 -0.91 37.55 6.20
C LEU A 313 -0.72 38.77 5.28
N GLY A 314 -1.05 39.98 5.73
CA GLY A 314 -0.95 41.21 4.94
C GLY A 314 -1.90 41.26 3.73
N LEU A 315 -3.07 40.61 3.82
CA LEU A 315 -4.06 40.56 2.75
C LEU A 315 -4.90 41.84 2.71
N ASP A 316 -5.06 42.40 1.51
CA ASP A 316 -5.95 43.52 1.22
C ASP A 316 -7.42 43.05 1.30
N PRO A 317 -8.25 43.60 2.19
CA PRO A 317 -9.65 43.20 2.36
C PRO A 317 -10.54 43.57 1.17
N SER A 318 -10.10 44.48 0.29
CA SER A 318 -10.83 44.87 -0.92
C SER A 318 -10.62 43.92 -2.10
N ARG A 319 -9.63 43.03 -2.02
CA ARG A 319 -9.26 42.11 -3.09
C ARG A 319 -9.70 40.67 -2.79
N PRO A 320 -10.22 39.93 -3.79
CA PRO A 320 -10.56 38.53 -3.63
C PRO A 320 -9.32 37.69 -3.27
N VAL A 321 -9.53 36.67 -2.44
CA VAL A 321 -8.49 35.72 -2.01
C VAL A 321 -8.77 34.36 -2.63
N VAL A 322 -7.75 33.77 -3.22
CA VAL A 322 -7.76 32.40 -3.74
C VAL A 322 -6.87 31.55 -2.85
N LEU A 323 -7.43 30.44 -2.36
CA LEU A 323 -6.72 29.47 -1.53
C LEU A 323 -6.24 28.30 -2.39
N LEU A 324 -4.93 28.05 -2.37
CA LEU A 324 -4.31 26.87 -2.97
C LEU A 324 -3.88 25.91 -1.85
N CYS A 325 -4.54 24.76 -1.74
CA CYS A 325 -4.15 23.71 -0.80
C CYS A 325 -3.28 22.68 -1.53
N THR A 326 -2.03 22.49 -1.09
CA THR A 326 -1.18 21.42 -1.64
C THR A 326 -1.50 20.07 -0.98
N ASN A 327 -1.14 18.98 -1.65
CA ASN A 327 -1.08 17.64 -1.05
C ASN A 327 0.38 17.30 -0.71
N VAL A 328 0.63 16.08 -0.23
CA VAL A 328 2.00 15.55 -0.09
C VAL A 328 2.53 15.07 -1.45
N VAL A 329 3.68 15.58 -1.88
CA VAL A 329 4.29 15.37 -3.22
C VAL A 329 4.52 13.88 -3.55
N GLY A 330 4.77 13.04 -2.54
CA GLY A 330 5.02 11.60 -2.69
C GLY A 330 3.87 10.67 -2.36
N ASP A 331 2.67 11.19 -2.07
CA ASP A 331 1.55 10.35 -1.66
C ASP A 331 0.99 9.55 -2.85
N SER A 332 0.75 8.26 -2.65
CA SER A 332 0.03 7.40 -3.61
C SER A 332 -1.38 7.91 -3.99
N LEU A 333 -2.00 8.77 -3.16
CA LEU A 333 -3.23 9.50 -3.49
C LEU A 333 -3.03 10.59 -4.56
N ALA A 334 -1.83 11.13 -4.72
CA ALA A 334 -1.54 12.21 -5.67
C ALA A 334 -0.77 11.73 -6.91
N LEU A 335 0.10 10.73 -6.75
CA LEU A 335 0.96 10.24 -7.83
C LEU A 335 0.17 9.63 -9.00
N GLY A 336 0.60 9.93 -10.23
CA GLY A 336 0.01 9.42 -11.46
C GLY A 336 -1.38 9.97 -11.81
N ARG A 337 -1.74 11.14 -11.25
CA ARG A 337 -3.05 11.82 -11.44
C ARG A 337 -2.95 13.21 -12.03
N GLN A 338 -1.83 13.50 -12.66
CA GLN A 338 -1.61 14.76 -13.35
C GLN A 338 -2.67 14.94 -14.47
N VAL A 339 -3.40 16.05 -14.44
CA VAL A 339 -4.43 16.36 -15.44
C VAL A 339 -3.94 17.42 -16.44
N PHE A 340 -3.30 18.49 -15.96
CA PHE A 340 -2.93 19.64 -16.80
C PHE A 340 -1.54 20.24 -16.51
N THR A 341 -0.85 19.79 -15.46
CA THR A 341 0.54 20.16 -15.14
C THR A 341 1.42 18.92 -15.07
N ALA A 342 2.74 19.09 -15.15
CA ALA A 342 3.67 17.95 -15.02
C ALA A 342 3.67 17.35 -13.60
N GLY A 343 3.25 18.13 -12.61
CA GLY A 343 3.17 17.75 -11.20
C GLY A 343 2.60 18.87 -10.34
N MET A 344 2.57 18.64 -9.04
CA MET A 344 2.17 19.59 -8.01
C MET A 344 3.14 20.76 -7.91
N ALA A 345 4.45 20.51 -8.05
CA ALA A 345 5.45 21.58 -8.05
C ALA A 345 5.27 22.53 -9.25
N ASP A 346 5.06 21.96 -10.45
CA ASP A 346 4.76 22.74 -11.66
C ASP A 346 3.43 23.48 -11.54
N TRP A 347 2.39 22.85 -10.98
CA TRP A 347 1.11 23.51 -10.69
C TRP A 347 1.27 24.72 -9.76
N LEU A 348 2.02 24.57 -8.67
CA LEU A 348 2.30 25.65 -7.72
C LEU A 348 3.07 26.79 -8.40
N ALA A 349 4.10 26.45 -9.19
CA ALA A 349 4.93 27.43 -9.89
C ALA A 349 4.14 28.18 -10.97
N ALA A 350 3.32 27.48 -11.76
CA ALA A 350 2.44 28.08 -12.76
C ALA A 350 1.39 29.01 -12.11
N THR A 351 0.74 28.54 -11.05
CA THR A 351 -0.27 29.33 -10.32
C THR A 351 0.36 30.59 -9.71
N THR A 352 1.49 30.46 -9.03
CA THR A 352 2.18 31.60 -8.40
C THR A 352 2.62 32.63 -9.43
N ARG A 353 3.19 32.20 -10.57
CA ARG A 353 3.56 33.10 -11.67
C ARG A 353 2.35 33.85 -12.22
N TRP A 354 1.22 33.17 -12.39
CA TRP A 354 0.00 33.80 -12.88
C TRP A 354 -0.47 34.90 -11.92
N PHE A 355 -0.56 34.63 -10.61
CA PHE A 355 -0.96 35.65 -9.63
C PHE A 355 0.06 36.79 -9.49
N GLY A 356 1.34 36.53 -9.73
CA GLY A 356 2.36 37.58 -9.81
C GLY A 356 2.13 38.61 -10.93
N GLN A 357 1.37 38.23 -11.97
CA GLN A 357 0.99 39.10 -13.08
C GLN A 357 -0.45 39.65 -12.97
N HIS A 358 -1.24 39.18 -12.01
CA HIS A 358 -2.66 39.50 -11.87
C HIS A 358 -2.97 40.06 -10.48
N ALA A 359 -2.72 41.36 -10.31
CA ALA A 359 -2.90 42.07 -9.03
C ALA A 359 -4.37 42.26 -8.63
N ASN A 360 -5.35 41.87 -9.45
CA ASN A 360 -6.78 41.96 -9.10
C ASN A 360 -7.23 40.89 -8.09
N ALA A 361 -6.39 39.90 -7.77
CA ALA A 361 -6.65 38.89 -6.76
C ALA A 361 -5.39 38.58 -5.93
N GLN A 362 -5.56 37.90 -4.81
CA GLN A 362 -4.49 37.51 -3.90
C GLN A 362 -4.45 35.99 -3.77
N LEU A 363 -3.26 35.41 -3.72
CA LEU A 363 -3.07 33.97 -3.55
C LEU A 363 -2.56 33.67 -2.14
N VAL A 364 -3.23 32.72 -1.47
CA VAL A 364 -2.74 32.10 -0.22
C VAL A 364 -2.44 30.64 -0.51
N VAL A 365 -1.20 30.23 -0.27
CA VAL A 365 -0.79 28.82 -0.40
C VAL A 365 -0.79 28.18 0.97
N ARG A 366 -1.65 27.17 1.17
CA ARG A 366 -1.67 26.33 2.35
C ARG A 366 -0.93 25.04 2.05
N VAL A 367 0.30 24.96 2.55
CA VAL A 367 1.13 23.75 2.46
C VAL A 367 0.52 22.65 3.32
N HIS A 368 0.46 21.43 2.79
CA HIS A 368 -0.01 20.27 3.54
C HIS A 368 0.86 20.05 4.79
N PRO A 369 0.28 19.91 6.01
CA PRO A 369 1.07 19.73 7.23
C PRO A 369 1.91 18.44 7.22
N GLY A 370 1.50 17.44 6.43
CA GLY A 370 2.24 16.20 6.24
C GLY A 370 3.57 16.33 5.49
N GLU A 371 3.87 17.47 4.86
CA GLU A 371 5.20 17.72 4.26
C GLU A 371 6.30 17.94 5.32
N LEU A 372 5.91 18.21 6.57
CA LEU A 372 6.82 18.44 7.70
C LEU A 372 7.04 17.19 8.57
N LEU A 373 6.34 16.10 8.27
CA LEU A 373 6.37 14.82 9.01
C LEU A 373 7.28 13.81 8.31
#